data_AF-A0A813JC50-F1
#
_entry.id   AF-A0A813JC50-F1
#
_cell.length_a   1.000
_cell.length_b   1.000
_cell.length_c   1.000
_cell.angle_alpha   90.00
_cell.angle_beta   90.00
_cell.angle_gamma   90.00
#
_symmetry.space_group_name_H-M   'P 1'
#
loop_
_entity.id
_entity.type
_entity.pdbx_description
1 polymer ?
#
loop_
_entity_poly.entity_id
_entity_poly.type
_entity_poly.pdbx_seq_one_letter_code
_entity_poly.pdbx_strand_id
1 'polypeptide(L)'
;MSGSSRESGAARACLASFAGAHEHSQIVVEACFNGLVPFGGMTYVLGSLKWNLGEFLALTGWPVRVSDLVYTGLVQHWLSPEALPFLELTAEKQLEVSEADARALLDEHSLPLPGGLRDAASLEEGDSLQRSFIPLINEAFSAEKSSPSAIQQTLEEIKTRSSLTPSQLEFVQEGLDRMSKASPLAAHATLRLIREAKRVIKESGLPSHDSPGQHGEHGEHGALVHVLRLELKAQQKLLCSKDAILGVHARCMGQELQRGEWSRRDLSDMTVQEVDDVVNIKEPVSASAEDSLSGLGNVLSSFYAFVTKVLFCIRLAAAC
;
A
#
# COMPACT_ATOMS: atom_id res chain seq x y z
N MET A 1 -3.02 14.17 -7.73
CA MET A 1 -2.85 14.11 -6.26
C MET A 1 -1.91 15.23 -5.84
N SER A 2 -2.36 16.22 -5.08
CA SER A 2 -1.50 17.32 -4.62
C SER A 2 -1.02 17.11 -3.18
N GLY A 3 0.30 17.13 -2.96
CA GLY A 3 0.90 16.93 -1.64
C GLY A 3 1.06 15.46 -1.23
N SER A 4 1.14 15.23 0.09
CA SER A 4 1.42 13.92 0.68
C SER A 4 0.13 13.15 0.99
N SER A 5 0.02 11.92 0.47
CA SER A 5 -1.09 11.00 0.73
C SER A 5 -0.61 9.74 1.43
N ARG A 6 -1.45 9.23 2.34
CA ARG A 6 -1.16 8.07 3.19
C ARG A 6 -2.31 7.08 3.17
N GLU A 7 -1.98 5.79 3.24
CA GLU A 7 -2.95 4.68 3.38
C GLU A 7 -4.13 4.78 2.41
N SER A 8 -5.37 4.76 2.92
CA SER A 8 -6.60 4.90 2.13
C SER A 8 -6.63 6.15 1.24
N GLY A 9 -5.99 7.26 1.64
CA GLY A 9 -5.88 8.45 0.81
C GLY A 9 -5.03 8.20 -0.44
N ALA A 10 -3.94 7.45 -0.28
CA ALA A 10 -3.11 6.99 -1.40
C ALA A 10 -3.85 5.93 -2.23
N ALA A 11 -4.52 4.97 -1.60
CA ALA A 11 -5.26 3.92 -2.30
C ALA A 11 -6.34 4.48 -3.24
N ARG A 12 -7.05 5.53 -2.81
CA ARG A 12 -8.02 6.24 -3.66
C ARG A 12 -7.39 6.82 -4.92
N ALA A 13 -6.19 7.39 -4.80
CA ALA A 13 -5.47 7.90 -5.96
C ALA A 13 -5.01 6.76 -6.87
N CYS A 14 -4.43 5.69 -6.31
CA CYS A 14 -3.90 4.57 -7.09
C CYS A 14 -4.99 3.72 -7.78
N LEU A 15 -6.18 3.64 -7.20
CA LEU A 15 -7.31 2.87 -7.75
C LEU A 15 -8.20 3.69 -8.70
N ALA A 16 -7.97 5.00 -8.82
CA ALA A 16 -8.73 5.82 -9.74
C ALA A 16 -8.44 5.42 -11.20
N SER A 17 -9.46 5.48 -12.06
CA SER A 17 -9.31 5.24 -13.50
C SER A 17 -8.33 6.22 -14.15
N PHE A 18 -8.25 7.43 -13.60
CA PHE A 18 -7.25 8.44 -13.95
C PHE A 18 -6.56 8.95 -12.68
N ALA A 19 -5.24 8.78 -12.62
CA ALA A 19 -4.42 9.16 -11.48
C ALA A 19 -3.14 9.85 -11.95
N GLY A 20 -2.89 11.05 -11.42
CA GLY A 20 -1.70 11.82 -11.77
C GLY A 20 -0.95 12.39 -10.56
N ALA A 21 0.36 12.53 -10.71
CA ALA A 21 1.27 13.18 -9.77
C ALA A 21 1.81 14.50 -10.35
N HIS A 22 2.25 15.39 -9.47
CA HIS A 22 2.96 16.63 -9.77
C HIS A 22 4.15 16.79 -8.80
N GLU A 23 4.86 17.91 -8.87
CA GLU A 23 6.11 18.21 -8.11
C GLU A 23 6.07 17.96 -6.60
N HIS A 24 4.91 18.08 -5.94
CA HIS A 24 4.78 17.89 -4.49
C HIS A 24 4.05 16.60 -4.12
N SER A 25 3.77 15.74 -5.08
CA SER A 25 3.09 14.47 -4.85
C SER A 25 4.00 13.50 -4.09
N GLN A 26 3.45 12.91 -3.03
CA GLN A 26 4.11 11.86 -2.27
C GLN A 26 3.10 10.81 -1.81
N ILE A 27 3.48 9.54 -1.86
CA ILE A 27 2.76 8.42 -1.24
C ILE A 27 3.62 7.80 -0.15
N VAL A 28 3.04 7.57 1.01
CA VAL A 28 3.67 6.84 2.13
C VAL A 28 2.70 5.78 2.66
N VAL A 29 3.19 4.56 2.83
CA VAL A 29 2.44 3.45 3.46
C VAL A 29 3.09 3.13 4.79
N GLU A 30 2.51 3.61 5.88
CA GLU A 30 3.02 3.54 7.24
C GLU A 30 2.12 2.74 8.21
N ALA A 31 1.15 1.97 7.71
CA ALA A 31 0.21 1.20 8.54
C ALA A 31 0.93 0.31 9.57
N CYS A 32 2.01 -0.35 9.19
CA CYS A 32 2.79 -1.23 10.07
C CYS A 32 3.37 -0.49 11.29
N PHE A 33 3.67 0.81 11.14
CA PHE A 33 4.21 1.67 12.21
C PHE A 33 3.13 2.15 13.17
N ASN A 34 1.85 1.96 12.81
CA ASN A 34 0.71 2.25 13.67
C ASN A 34 0.11 0.97 14.28
N GLY A 35 0.75 -0.19 14.10
CA GLY A 35 0.22 -1.49 14.53
C GLY A 35 -0.94 -2.00 13.68
N LEU A 36 -1.08 -1.50 12.45
CA LEU A 36 -2.18 -1.80 11.52
C LEU A 36 -1.65 -2.39 10.21
N VAL A 37 -2.55 -2.94 9.39
CA VAL A 37 -2.24 -3.37 8.01
C VAL A 37 -2.66 -2.28 7.03
N PRO A 38 -2.05 -2.20 5.83
CA PRO A 38 -2.55 -1.32 4.77
C PRO A 38 -4.03 -1.60 4.49
N PHE A 39 -4.81 -0.56 4.24
CA PHE A 39 -6.26 -0.64 4.11
C PHE A 39 -6.80 0.27 3.00
N GLY A 40 -8.04 0.01 2.57
CA GLY A 40 -8.71 0.76 1.51
C GLY A 40 -8.35 0.27 0.10
N GLY A 41 -7.91 -0.99 -0.01
CA GLY A 41 -7.44 -1.60 -1.25
C GLY A 41 -5.95 -1.38 -1.51
N MET A 42 -5.23 -0.80 -0.56
CA MET A 42 -3.79 -0.55 -0.74
C MET A 42 -3.00 -1.86 -0.87
N THR A 43 -3.42 -2.96 -0.23
CA THR A 43 -2.75 -4.25 -0.40
C THR A 43 -2.93 -4.82 -1.82
N TYR A 44 -4.06 -4.51 -2.49
CA TYR A 44 -4.27 -4.84 -3.90
C TYR A 44 -3.30 -4.05 -4.79
N VAL A 45 -3.20 -2.73 -4.57
CA VAL A 45 -2.27 -1.85 -5.28
C VAL A 45 -0.83 -2.35 -5.09
N LEU A 46 -0.41 -2.58 -3.85
CA LEU A 46 0.94 -3.05 -3.53
C LEU A 46 1.22 -4.45 -4.12
N GLY A 47 0.24 -5.35 -4.10
CA GLY A 47 0.34 -6.68 -4.70
C GLY A 47 0.47 -6.67 -6.23
N SER A 48 0.01 -5.60 -6.89
CA SER A 48 0.12 -5.41 -8.34
C SER A 48 1.47 -4.81 -8.79
N LEU A 49 2.24 -4.23 -7.85
CA LEU A 49 3.51 -3.60 -8.17
C LEU A 49 4.57 -4.61 -8.62
N LYS A 50 5.41 -4.17 -9.56
CA LYS A 50 6.55 -4.95 -10.05
C LYS A 50 7.68 -4.96 -9.02
N TRP A 51 8.65 -5.85 -9.24
CA TRP A 51 9.91 -5.89 -8.50
C TRP A 51 9.83 -6.08 -6.98
N ASN A 52 8.76 -6.72 -6.49
CA ASN A 52 8.45 -6.86 -5.06
C ASN A 52 8.42 -5.51 -4.32
N LEU A 53 8.20 -4.42 -5.06
CA LEU A 53 8.23 -3.07 -4.51
C LEU A 53 7.10 -2.87 -3.49
N GLY A 54 5.94 -3.47 -3.69
CA GLY A 54 4.84 -3.39 -2.73
C GLY A 54 5.19 -3.93 -1.35
N GLU A 55 5.92 -5.05 -1.28
CA GLU A 55 6.39 -5.61 0.00
C GLU A 55 7.39 -4.66 0.67
N PHE A 56 8.32 -4.09 -0.12
CA PHE A 56 9.28 -3.10 0.37
C PHE A 56 8.60 -1.85 0.93
N LEU A 57 7.72 -1.21 0.15
CA LEU A 57 7.05 0.04 0.54
C LEU A 57 6.22 -0.15 1.81
N ALA A 58 5.52 -1.26 1.94
CA ALA A 58 4.65 -1.52 3.09
C ALA A 58 5.41 -1.84 4.38
N LEU A 59 6.54 -2.54 4.29
CA LEU A 59 7.32 -2.95 5.46
C LEU A 59 8.31 -1.88 5.92
N THR A 60 8.77 -1.01 5.02
CA THR A 60 9.72 0.07 5.33
C THR A 60 9.04 1.44 5.48
N GLY A 61 7.82 1.62 4.96
CA GLY A 61 7.21 2.95 4.87
C GLY A 61 8.05 3.94 4.08
N TRP A 62 8.80 3.45 3.09
CA TRP A 62 9.62 4.30 2.24
C TRP A 62 8.72 5.27 1.47
N PRO A 63 8.98 6.59 1.54
CA PRO A 63 8.21 7.56 0.79
C PRO A 63 8.53 7.46 -0.70
N VAL A 64 7.50 7.36 -1.54
CA VAL A 64 7.65 7.49 -3.00
C VAL A 64 7.20 8.89 -3.39
N ARG A 65 8.05 9.63 -4.11
CA ARG A 65 7.80 11.04 -4.44
C ARG A 65 7.86 11.29 -5.95
N VAL A 66 7.19 12.36 -6.38
CA VAL A 66 7.41 12.99 -7.69
C VAL A 66 7.31 11.97 -8.85
N SER A 67 8.35 11.89 -9.68
CA SER A 67 8.42 11.10 -10.90
C SER A 67 8.40 9.59 -10.60
N ASP A 68 8.89 9.18 -9.43
CA ASP A 68 8.90 7.78 -9.01
C ASP A 68 7.49 7.22 -8.87
N LEU A 69 6.49 8.04 -8.54
CA LEU A 69 5.10 7.57 -8.46
C LEU A 69 4.62 7.02 -9.80
N VAL A 70 4.99 7.68 -10.90
CA VAL A 70 4.67 7.21 -12.25
C VAL A 70 5.55 6.02 -12.62
N TYR A 71 6.86 6.09 -12.32
CA TYR A 71 7.81 5.03 -12.67
C TYR A 71 7.46 3.68 -12.01
N THR A 72 7.06 3.72 -10.75
CA THR A 72 6.65 2.55 -9.96
C THR A 72 5.28 2.00 -10.39
N GLY A 73 4.49 2.78 -11.13
CA GLY A 73 3.12 2.44 -11.52
C GLY A 73 2.07 2.68 -10.43
N LEU A 74 2.39 3.45 -9.39
CA LEU A 74 1.41 3.88 -8.39
C LEU A 74 0.40 4.88 -8.95
N VAL A 75 0.85 5.71 -9.89
CA VAL A 75 -0.02 6.60 -10.69
C VAL A 75 0.36 6.48 -12.16
N GLN A 76 -0.52 6.92 -13.05
CA GLN A 76 -0.36 6.73 -14.50
C GLN A 76 0.20 7.97 -15.20
N HIS A 77 -0.09 9.17 -14.67
CA HIS A 77 0.19 10.43 -15.34
C HIS A 77 1.09 11.36 -14.53
N TRP A 78 1.92 12.12 -15.24
CA TRP A 78 2.61 13.29 -14.69
C TRP A 78 1.86 14.55 -15.15
N LEU A 79 1.37 15.36 -14.21
CA LEU A 79 0.50 16.50 -14.50
C LEU A 79 1.28 17.81 -14.45
N SER A 80 0.90 18.74 -15.33
CA SER A 80 1.37 20.13 -15.25
C SER A 80 0.91 20.80 -13.95
N PRO A 81 1.71 21.70 -13.34
CA PRO A 81 1.30 22.48 -12.17
C PRO A 81 0.00 23.28 -12.39
N GLU A 82 -0.24 23.73 -13.62
CA GLU A 82 -1.43 24.48 -14.05
C GLU A 82 -2.66 23.60 -14.28
N ALA A 83 -2.50 22.26 -14.31
CA ALA A 83 -3.57 21.33 -14.59
C ALA A 83 -4.68 21.40 -13.54
N LEU A 84 -4.34 21.47 -12.25
CA LEU A 84 -5.35 21.46 -11.17
C LEU A 84 -6.28 22.68 -11.23
N PRO A 85 -5.79 23.93 -11.25
CA PRO A 85 -6.66 25.10 -11.38
C PRO A 85 -7.52 25.08 -12.66
N PHE A 86 -6.96 24.56 -13.76
CA PHE A 86 -7.69 24.47 -15.02
C PHE A 86 -8.80 23.42 -14.97
N LEU A 87 -8.50 22.22 -14.45
CA LEU A 87 -9.45 21.13 -14.30
C LEU A 87 -10.59 21.49 -13.34
N GLU A 88 -10.31 22.24 -12.26
CA GLU A 88 -11.35 22.75 -11.37
C GLU A 88 -12.30 23.70 -12.11
N LEU A 89 -11.76 24.64 -12.91
CA LEU A 89 -12.55 25.59 -13.68
C LEU A 89 -13.38 24.92 -14.80
N THR A 90 -12.84 23.89 -15.44
CA THR A 90 -13.54 23.19 -16.53
C THR A 90 -14.57 22.20 -16.00
N ALA A 91 -14.28 21.50 -14.90
CA ALA A 91 -15.20 20.54 -14.28
C ALA A 91 -16.53 21.20 -13.87
N GLU A 92 -16.51 22.45 -13.39
CA GLU A 92 -17.73 23.21 -13.07
C GLU A 92 -18.63 23.46 -14.28
N LYS A 93 -18.05 23.54 -15.49
CA LYS A 93 -18.76 23.89 -16.73
C LYS A 93 -19.17 22.65 -17.55
N GLN A 94 -18.75 21.46 -17.13
CA GLN A 94 -18.77 20.22 -17.91
C GLN A 94 -19.63 19.14 -17.23
N LEU A 95 -20.91 19.45 -17.01
CA LEU A 95 -21.84 18.55 -16.32
C LEU A 95 -22.29 17.33 -17.15
N GLU A 96 -22.13 17.36 -18.47
CA GLU A 96 -22.55 16.29 -19.39
C GLU A 96 -21.49 16.02 -20.46
N VAL A 97 -20.35 15.47 -20.04
CA VAL A 97 -19.28 15.04 -20.96
C VAL A 97 -19.20 13.52 -20.95
N SER A 98 -18.93 12.92 -22.11
CA SER A 98 -18.69 11.47 -22.18
C SER A 98 -17.39 11.11 -21.43
N GLU A 99 -17.29 9.88 -20.93
CA GLU A 99 -16.06 9.40 -20.26
C GLU A 99 -14.84 9.47 -21.18
N ALA A 100 -15.02 9.20 -22.47
CA ALA A 100 -13.96 9.27 -23.47
C ALA A 100 -13.43 10.70 -23.65
N ASP A 101 -14.32 11.68 -23.72
CA ASP A 101 -13.96 13.10 -23.85
C ASP A 101 -13.33 13.62 -22.54
N ALA A 102 -13.86 13.21 -21.38
CA ALA A 102 -13.27 13.54 -20.08
C ALA A 102 -11.84 12.99 -19.98
N ARG A 103 -11.60 11.76 -20.46
CA ARG A 103 -10.27 11.16 -20.51
C ARG A 103 -9.34 11.93 -21.45
N ALA A 104 -9.81 12.31 -22.65
CA ALA A 104 -9.01 13.09 -23.58
C ALA A 104 -8.59 14.45 -23.01
N LEU A 105 -9.48 15.13 -22.29
CA LEU A 105 -9.19 16.38 -21.59
C LEU A 105 -8.14 16.19 -20.48
N LEU A 106 -8.25 15.11 -19.72
CA LEU A 106 -7.27 14.77 -18.68
C LEU A 106 -5.89 14.42 -19.27
N ASP A 107 -5.87 13.70 -20.41
CA ASP A 107 -4.65 13.35 -21.13
C ASP A 107 -3.94 14.59 -21.72
N GLU A 108 -4.67 15.65 -22.10
CA GLU A 108 -4.09 16.92 -22.56
C GLU A 108 -3.18 17.57 -21.50
N HIS A 109 -3.49 17.37 -20.22
CA HIS A 109 -2.69 17.87 -19.10
C HIS A 109 -1.57 16.93 -18.67
N SER A 110 -1.44 15.77 -19.31
CA SER A 110 -0.36 14.83 -19.04
C SER A 110 0.91 15.24 -19.77
N LEU A 111 1.94 15.57 -18.99
CA LEU A 111 3.26 15.93 -19.50
C LEU A 111 4.18 14.70 -19.57
N PRO A 112 5.20 14.72 -20.44
CA PRO A 112 6.30 13.76 -20.33
C PRO A 112 6.99 13.91 -18.97
N LEU A 113 7.52 12.80 -18.45
CA LEU A 113 8.25 12.83 -17.18
C LEU A 113 9.47 13.76 -17.26
N PRO A 114 9.73 14.57 -16.22
CA PRO A 114 10.95 15.37 -16.11
C PRO A 114 12.19 14.46 -16.20
N GLY A 115 13.23 14.91 -16.90
CA GLY A 115 14.49 14.13 -17.09
C GLY A 115 14.41 12.98 -18.11
N GLY A 116 13.22 12.64 -18.63
CA GLY A 116 13.01 11.49 -19.51
C GLY A 116 13.36 10.15 -18.84
N LEU A 117 12.97 9.03 -19.45
CA LEU A 117 13.32 7.70 -18.94
C LEU A 117 14.83 7.39 -18.97
N ARG A 118 15.70 8.32 -19.42
CA ARG A 118 17.04 8.00 -19.93
C ARG A 118 18.22 8.32 -19.03
N ASP A 119 18.17 9.33 -18.17
CA ASP A 119 19.39 9.75 -17.48
C ASP A 119 19.35 9.45 -15.99
N ALA A 120 19.75 8.22 -15.64
CA ALA A 120 20.00 7.77 -14.27
C ALA A 120 21.11 8.54 -13.52
N ALA A 121 21.68 9.58 -14.14
CA ALA A 121 22.80 10.36 -13.63
C ALA A 121 22.39 11.78 -13.17
N SER A 122 21.24 12.28 -13.61
CA SER A 122 20.67 13.55 -13.12
C SER A 122 19.57 13.22 -12.12
N LEU A 123 19.96 12.95 -10.88
CA LEU A 123 19.04 13.01 -9.76
C LEU A 123 18.53 14.46 -9.70
N GLU A 124 17.35 14.73 -10.24
CA GLU A 124 16.66 15.95 -9.85
C GLU A 124 16.33 15.84 -8.35
N GLU A 125 16.28 16.98 -7.64
CA GLU A 125 16.19 17.07 -6.17
C GLU A 125 14.90 16.44 -5.54
N GLY A 126 14.14 15.65 -6.30
CA GLY A 126 12.88 15.01 -5.89
C GLY A 126 12.84 13.48 -5.98
N ASP A 127 13.79 12.81 -6.64
CA ASP A 127 13.73 11.35 -6.82
C ASP A 127 14.10 10.61 -5.52
N SER A 128 13.17 9.81 -5.04
CA SER A 128 13.21 9.06 -3.78
C SER A 128 13.72 7.62 -3.92
N LEU A 129 13.66 7.04 -5.13
CA LEU A 129 13.96 5.63 -5.38
C LEU A 129 14.92 5.47 -6.58
N GLN A 130 16.22 5.42 -6.31
CA GLN A 130 17.22 5.21 -7.36
C GLN A 130 17.05 3.82 -8.01
N ARG A 131 17.23 3.76 -9.35
CA ARG A 131 17.14 2.49 -10.11
C ARG A 131 18.14 1.43 -9.64
N SER A 132 19.28 1.86 -9.10
CA SER A 132 20.32 0.99 -8.52
C SER A 132 19.84 0.24 -7.28
N PHE A 133 18.73 0.64 -6.66
CA PHE A 133 18.15 -0.02 -5.48
C PHE A 133 17.21 -1.17 -5.86
N ILE A 134 16.64 -1.17 -7.07
CA ILE A 134 15.68 -2.19 -7.52
C ILE A 134 16.23 -3.63 -7.46
N PRO A 135 17.49 -3.91 -7.86
CA PRO A 135 18.06 -5.25 -7.70
C PRO A 135 18.15 -5.68 -6.23
N LEU A 136 18.51 -4.76 -5.32
CA LEU A 136 18.62 -5.02 -3.88
C LEU A 136 17.25 -5.31 -3.28
N ILE A 137 16.22 -4.56 -3.68
CA ILE A 137 14.82 -4.79 -3.25
C ILE A 137 14.33 -6.16 -3.74
N ASN A 138 14.52 -6.47 -5.02
CA ASN A 138 14.11 -7.76 -5.57
C ASN A 138 14.77 -8.93 -4.86
N GLU A 139 16.07 -8.80 -4.59
CA GLU A 139 16.82 -9.79 -3.83
C GLU A 139 16.24 -9.91 -2.42
N ALA A 140 16.15 -8.80 -1.67
CA ALA A 140 15.73 -8.77 -0.27
C ALA A 140 14.29 -9.23 -0.03
N PHE A 141 13.35 -8.90 -0.93
CA PHE A 141 11.91 -9.16 -0.79
C PHE A 141 11.43 -10.28 -1.73
N SER A 142 12.30 -11.25 -2.05
CA SER A 142 11.93 -12.38 -2.88
C SER A 142 10.87 -13.28 -2.22
N ALA A 143 10.04 -13.94 -3.05
CA ALA A 143 8.95 -14.79 -2.58
C ALA A 143 9.39 -16.03 -1.78
N GLU A 144 10.66 -16.43 -1.90
CA GLU A 144 11.26 -17.53 -1.12
C GLU A 144 11.27 -17.23 0.39
N LYS A 145 11.24 -15.95 0.77
CA LYS A 145 11.39 -15.51 2.15
C LYS A 145 10.05 -15.49 2.83
N SER A 146 9.76 -16.47 3.68
CA SER A 146 8.43 -16.63 4.28
C SER A 146 8.03 -15.56 5.30
N SER A 147 8.99 -14.83 5.89
CA SER A 147 8.75 -13.87 6.98
C SER A 147 9.52 -12.55 6.83
N PRO A 148 9.05 -11.45 7.45
CA PRO A 148 9.81 -10.20 7.58
C PRO A 148 11.17 -10.37 8.28
N SER A 149 11.30 -11.33 9.20
CA SER A 149 12.59 -11.64 9.84
C SER A 149 13.62 -12.21 8.85
N ALA A 150 13.20 -13.06 7.91
CA ALA A 150 14.07 -13.56 6.86
C ALA A 150 14.50 -12.44 5.90
N ILE A 151 13.60 -11.50 5.60
CA ILE A 151 13.91 -10.30 4.81
C ILE A 151 14.96 -9.44 5.52
N GLN A 152 14.77 -9.18 6.81
CA GLN A 152 15.72 -8.42 7.64
C GLN A 152 17.11 -9.09 7.64
N GLN A 153 17.17 -10.42 7.80
CA GLN A 153 18.42 -11.15 7.75
C GLN A 153 19.13 -10.98 6.41
N THR A 154 18.41 -11.09 5.28
CA THR A 154 19.04 -10.88 3.97
C THR A 154 19.52 -9.44 3.77
N LEU A 155 18.81 -8.45 4.29
CA LEU A 155 19.27 -7.06 4.24
C LEU A 155 20.56 -6.86 5.03
N GLU A 156 20.70 -7.48 6.21
CA GLU A 156 21.98 -7.48 6.96
C GLU A 156 23.09 -8.20 6.19
N GLU A 157 22.80 -9.32 5.52
CA GLU A 157 23.77 -10.00 4.66
C GLU A 157 24.21 -9.10 3.49
N ILE A 158 23.27 -8.41 2.83
CA ILE A 158 23.56 -7.45 1.75
C ILE A 158 24.45 -6.32 2.27
N LYS A 159 24.13 -5.75 3.44
CA LYS A 159 24.90 -4.66 4.08
C LYS A 159 26.36 -5.01 4.34
N THR A 160 26.71 -6.28 4.54
CA THR A 160 28.10 -6.72 4.75
C THR A 160 28.93 -6.84 3.45
N ARG A 161 28.31 -6.68 2.27
CA ARG A 161 29.00 -6.82 0.99
C ARG A 161 29.90 -5.62 0.70
N SER A 162 31.14 -5.90 0.31
CA SER A 162 32.13 -4.89 -0.07
C SER A 162 31.86 -4.20 -1.41
N SER A 163 30.94 -4.74 -2.23
CA SER A 163 30.64 -4.24 -3.58
C SER A 163 29.59 -3.14 -3.62
N LEU A 164 29.01 -2.74 -2.49
CA LEU A 164 27.95 -1.73 -2.45
C LEU A 164 28.52 -0.32 -2.62
N THR A 165 27.78 0.52 -3.35
CA THR A 165 28.07 1.96 -3.36
C THR A 165 27.69 2.58 -2.00
N PRO A 166 28.25 3.74 -1.62
CA PRO A 166 27.87 4.43 -0.39
C PRO A 166 26.35 4.71 -0.30
N SER A 167 25.73 5.10 -1.42
CA SER A 167 24.27 5.33 -1.48
C SER A 167 23.45 4.05 -1.28
N GLN A 168 23.90 2.92 -1.81
CA GLN A 168 23.24 1.63 -1.61
C GLN A 168 23.36 1.15 -0.16
N LEU A 169 24.52 1.39 0.47
CA LEU A 169 24.72 1.05 1.87
C LEU A 169 23.80 1.88 2.78
N GLU A 170 23.71 3.18 2.55
CA GLU A 170 22.79 4.07 3.27
C GLU A 170 21.33 3.65 3.07
N PHE A 171 20.93 3.34 1.83
CA PHE A 171 19.59 2.83 1.52
C PHE A 171 19.24 1.55 2.30
N VAL A 172 20.15 0.57 2.34
CA VAL A 172 19.93 -0.69 3.06
C VAL A 172 19.87 -0.45 4.57
N GLN A 173 20.73 0.42 5.11
CA GLN A 173 20.74 0.77 6.53
C GLN A 173 19.45 1.48 6.96
N GLU A 174 18.99 2.45 6.17
CA GLU A 174 17.73 3.16 6.41
C GLU A 174 16.54 2.20 6.31
N GLY A 175 16.53 1.29 5.34
CA GLY A 175 15.51 0.25 5.22
C GLY A 175 15.44 -0.66 6.46
N LEU A 176 16.59 -1.06 6.99
CA LEU A 176 16.69 -1.84 8.23
C LEU A 176 16.20 -1.07 9.46
N ASP A 177 16.60 0.20 9.61
CA ASP A 177 16.16 1.06 10.71
C ASP A 177 14.64 1.21 10.70
N ARG A 178 14.06 1.50 9.54
CA ARG A 178 12.61 1.59 9.34
C ARG A 178 11.90 0.28 9.69
N MET A 179 12.35 -0.85 9.15
CA MET A 179 11.74 -2.14 9.46
C MET A 179 11.78 -2.45 10.97
N SER A 180 12.82 -2.00 11.68
CA SER A 180 12.95 -2.23 13.12
C SER A 180 11.95 -1.46 13.98
N LYS A 181 11.34 -0.40 13.44
CA LYS A 181 10.32 0.43 14.10
C LYS A 181 8.89 -0.08 13.85
N ALA A 182 8.69 -0.92 12.84
CA ALA A 182 7.37 -1.48 12.53
C ALA A 182 6.88 -2.47 13.61
N SER A 183 5.57 -2.52 13.85
CA SER A 183 4.98 -3.54 14.73
C SER A 183 5.19 -4.94 14.11
N PRO A 184 5.77 -5.91 14.84
CA PRO A 184 6.03 -7.24 14.29
C PRO A 184 4.78 -7.96 13.79
N LEU A 185 3.69 -7.92 14.56
CA LEU A 185 2.44 -8.56 14.17
C LEU A 185 1.86 -7.93 12.89
N ALA A 186 1.85 -6.60 12.81
CA ALA A 186 1.36 -5.87 11.67
C ALA A 186 2.22 -6.11 10.41
N ALA A 187 3.55 -6.13 10.56
CA ALA A 187 4.49 -6.39 9.47
C ALA A 187 4.29 -7.80 8.88
N HIS A 188 4.17 -8.83 9.71
CA HIS A 188 3.92 -10.19 9.25
C HIS A 188 2.55 -10.34 8.57
N ALA A 189 1.49 -9.79 9.18
CA ALA A 189 0.15 -9.80 8.59
C ALA A 189 0.12 -9.07 7.24
N THR A 190 0.78 -7.92 7.14
CA THR A 190 0.90 -7.12 5.92
C THR A 190 1.60 -7.89 4.82
N LEU A 191 2.74 -8.53 5.12
CA LEU A 191 3.45 -9.36 4.15
C LEU A 191 2.56 -10.49 3.62
N ARG A 192 1.79 -11.14 4.51
CA ARG A 192 0.88 -12.22 4.07
C ARG A 192 -0.23 -11.71 3.18
N LEU A 193 -0.85 -10.58 3.54
CA LEU A 193 -1.93 -9.94 2.77
C LEU A 193 -1.47 -9.54 1.37
N ILE A 194 -0.30 -8.89 1.24
CA ILE A 194 0.24 -8.46 -0.06
C ILE A 194 0.51 -9.66 -0.96
N ARG A 195 1.07 -10.74 -0.40
CA ARG A 195 1.34 -11.97 -1.16
C ARG A 195 0.08 -12.70 -1.57
N GLU A 196 -0.95 -12.67 -0.72
CA GLU A 196 -2.26 -13.19 -1.06
C GLU A 196 -2.93 -12.38 -2.17
N ALA A 197 -2.87 -11.04 -2.08
CA ALA A 197 -3.34 -10.16 -3.15
C ALA A 197 -2.63 -10.46 -4.48
N LYS A 198 -1.30 -10.59 -4.46
CA LYS A 198 -0.50 -10.94 -5.65
C LYS A 198 -0.90 -12.30 -6.25
N ARG A 199 -1.20 -13.30 -5.41
CA ARG A 199 -1.70 -14.62 -5.84
C ARG A 199 -3.05 -14.48 -6.55
N VAL A 200 -4.02 -13.82 -5.91
CA VAL A 200 -5.39 -13.65 -6.44
C VAL A 200 -5.39 -12.81 -7.71
N ILE A 201 -4.59 -11.74 -7.79
CA ILE A 201 -4.42 -10.93 -9.00
C ILE A 201 -3.91 -11.80 -10.16
N LYS A 202 -2.86 -12.60 -9.91
CA LYS A 202 -2.30 -13.49 -10.93
C LYS A 202 -3.31 -14.55 -11.39
N GLU A 203 -4.09 -15.12 -10.48
CA GLU A 203 -5.15 -16.09 -10.80
C GLU A 203 -6.28 -15.46 -11.62
N SER A 204 -6.67 -14.21 -11.30
CA SER A 204 -7.69 -13.48 -12.05
C SER A 204 -7.25 -13.01 -13.45
N GLY A 205 -5.95 -12.86 -13.68
CA GLY A 205 -5.37 -12.41 -14.96
C GLY A 205 -4.98 -13.53 -15.92
N LEU A 206 -5.12 -14.81 -15.54
CA LEU A 206 -4.91 -15.94 -16.45
C LEU A 206 -6.12 -16.06 -17.39
N PRO A 207 -5.95 -16.11 -18.72
CA PRO A 207 -7.05 -16.39 -19.61
C PRO A 207 -7.58 -17.80 -19.32
N SER A 208 -8.84 -17.90 -18.90
CA SER A 208 -9.54 -19.17 -18.75
C SER A 208 -9.64 -19.82 -20.14
N HIS A 209 -8.72 -20.73 -20.42
CA HIS A 209 -8.82 -21.65 -21.54
C HIS A 209 -9.88 -22.68 -21.14
N ASP A 210 -11.15 -22.37 -21.40
CA ASP A 210 -12.22 -23.31 -21.76
C ASP A 210 -13.58 -22.61 -21.70
N SER A 211 -14.29 -22.64 -22.84
CA SER A 211 -15.69 -22.21 -23.09
C SER A 211 -15.89 -20.79 -23.66
N PRO A 212 -16.12 -20.67 -24.99
CA PRO A 212 -16.59 -19.42 -25.60
C PRO A 212 -18.07 -19.24 -25.25
N GLY A 213 -18.40 -18.30 -24.35
CA GLY A 213 -19.80 -17.95 -24.08
C GLY A 213 -20.12 -17.20 -22.79
N GLN A 214 -19.19 -17.02 -21.86
CA GLN A 214 -19.42 -16.21 -20.65
C GLN A 214 -18.31 -15.16 -20.50
N HIS A 215 -18.56 -13.95 -21.01
CA HIS A 215 -17.79 -12.78 -20.59
C HIS A 215 -18.14 -12.50 -19.13
N GLY A 216 -17.39 -13.11 -18.20
CA GLY A 216 -17.55 -12.87 -16.77
C GLY A 216 -17.08 -11.46 -16.42
N GLU A 217 -18.01 -10.58 -16.06
CA GLU A 217 -17.78 -9.26 -15.44
C GLU A 217 -17.10 -9.34 -14.04
N HIS A 218 -16.40 -10.43 -13.72
CA HIS A 218 -16.03 -10.81 -12.36
C HIS A 218 -14.53 -11.02 -12.11
N GLY A 219 -13.65 -10.83 -13.11
CA GLY A 219 -12.20 -11.08 -12.95
C GLY A 219 -11.51 -10.10 -12.00
N GLU A 220 -11.35 -8.84 -12.42
CA GLU A 220 -10.57 -7.84 -11.69
C GLU A 220 -11.30 -7.31 -10.44
N HIS A 221 -12.61 -7.08 -10.58
CA HIS A 221 -13.45 -6.62 -9.46
C HIS A 221 -13.57 -7.69 -8.37
N GLY A 222 -13.56 -8.97 -8.76
CA GLY A 222 -13.55 -10.09 -7.81
C GLY A 222 -12.28 -10.12 -6.96
N ALA A 223 -11.12 -9.90 -7.59
CA ALA A 223 -9.83 -9.84 -6.90
C ALA A 223 -9.76 -8.67 -5.91
N LEU A 224 -10.16 -7.45 -6.32
CA LEU A 224 -10.16 -6.28 -5.45
C LEU A 224 -11.13 -6.46 -4.26
N VAL A 225 -12.36 -6.93 -4.52
CA VAL A 225 -13.35 -7.18 -3.45
C VAL A 225 -12.87 -8.26 -2.48
N HIS A 226 -12.21 -9.31 -2.97
CA HIS A 226 -11.63 -10.34 -2.12
C HIS A 226 -10.55 -9.75 -1.20
N VAL A 227 -9.63 -8.96 -1.77
CA VAL A 227 -8.55 -8.33 -1.01
C VAL A 227 -9.10 -7.36 0.04
N LEU A 228 -10.11 -6.53 -0.31
CA LEU A 228 -10.78 -5.64 0.64
C LEU A 228 -11.41 -6.40 1.83
N ARG A 229 -11.97 -7.59 1.59
CA ARG A 229 -12.52 -8.43 2.66
C ARG A 229 -11.42 -8.95 3.59
N LEU A 230 -10.28 -9.36 3.04
CA LEU A 230 -9.12 -9.78 3.84
C LEU A 230 -8.54 -8.62 4.66
N GLU A 231 -8.37 -7.45 4.06
CA GLU A 231 -7.94 -6.23 4.77
C GLU A 231 -8.87 -5.92 5.94
N LEU A 232 -10.19 -5.91 5.70
CA LEU A 232 -11.18 -5.60 6.74
C LEU A 232 -11.14 -6.62 7.90
N LYS A 233 -11.06 -7.92 7.60
CA LYS A 233 -10.95 -8.98 8.61
C LYS A 233 -9.68 -8.79 9.46
N ALA A 234 -8.53 -8.59 8.81
CA ALA A 234 -7.26 -8.37 9.49
C ALA A 234 -7.27 -7.09 10.33
N GLN A 235 -7.80 -6.00 9.78
CA GLN A 235 -7.92 -4.72 10.46
C GLN A 235 -8.80 -4.83 11.71
N GLN A 236 -9.94 -5.52 11.64
CA GLN A 236 -10.82 -5.73 12.79
C GLN A 236 -10.12 -6.47 13.93
N LYS A 237 -9.27 -7.47 13.61
CA LYS A 237 -8.49 -8.21 14.60
C LYS A 237 -7.40 -7.34 15.22
N LEU A 238 -6.66 -6.60 14.39
CA LEU A 238 -5.56 -5.75 14.84
C LEU A 238 -6.03 -4.57 15.69
N LEU A 239 -7.19 -3.96 15.38
CA LEU A 239 -7.74 -2.87 16.18
C LEU A 239 -8.04 -3.24 17.64
N CYS A 240 -8.21 -4.53 17.93
CA CYS A 240 -8.38 -5.05 19.29
C CYS A 240 -7.04 -5.41 19.96
N SER A 241 -5.91 -5.28 19.25
CA SER A 241 -4.58 -5.57 19.76
C SER A 241 -4.01 -4.40 20.57
N LYS A 242 -3.14 -4.72 21.54
CA LYS A 242 -2.42 -3.69 22.31
C LYS A 242 -1.55 -2.81 21.41
N ASP A 243 -0.93 -3.40 20.39
CA ASP A 243 -0.02 -2.70 19.49
C ASP A 243 -0.76 -1.64 18.67
N ALA A 244 -1.94 -1.95 18.11
CA ALA A 244 -2.73 -0.95 17.39
C ALA A 244 -3.16 0.21 18.28
N ILE A 245 -3.55 -0.07 19.53
CA ILE A 245 -3.93 0.99 20.49
C ILE A 245 -2.73 1.90 20.78
N LEU A 246 -1.56 1.32 21.05
CA LEU A 246 -0.33 2.07 21.30
C LEU A 246 0.12 2.88 20.09
N GLY A 247 0.15 2.26 18.90
CA GLY A 247 0.57 2.90 17.66
C GLY A 247 -0.32 4.06 17.25
N VAL A 248 -1.65 3.85 17.26
CA VAL A 248 -2.60 4.93 16.96
C VAL A 248 -2.52 6.04 17.99
N HIS A 249 -2.40 5.71 19.29
CA HIS A 249 -2.25 6.72 20.34
C HIS A 249 -0.99 7.57 20.16
N ALA A 250 0.18 6.93 19.98
CA ALA A 250 1.44 7.64 19.75
C ALA A 250 1.33 8.57 18.52
N ARG A 251 0.74 8.07 17.43
CA ARG A 251 0.55 8.86 16.21
C ARG A 251 -0.37 10.06 16.43
N CYS A 252 -1.46 9.91 17.17
CA CYS A 252 -2.35 11.02 17.54
C CYS A 252 -1.64 12.08 18.39
N MET A 253 -0.65 11.68 19.20
CA MET A 253 0.18 12.57 20.00
C MET A 253 1.35 13.19 19.21
N GLY A 254 1.46 12.91 17.90
CA GLY A 254 2.59 13.36 17.07
C GLY A 254 3.92 12.69 17.43
N GLN A 255 3.86 11.52 18.08
CA GLN A 255 5.02 10.73 18.49
C GLN A 255 5.19 9.52 17.57
N GLU A 256 6.43 9.06 17.43
CA GLU A 256 6.75 7.81 16.76
C GLU A 256 7.23 6.80 17.80
N LEU A 257 6.64 5.61 17.76
CA LEU A 257 7.06 4.52 18.63
C LEU A 257 8.48 4.07 18.26
N GLN A 258 9.29 3.88 19.28
CA GLN A 258 10.66 3.41 19.17
C GLN A 258 10.71 1.88 19.17
N ARG A 259 11.86 1.35 18.74
CA ARG A 259 12.11 -0.09 18.75
C ARG A 259 11.91 -0.68 20.15
N GLY A 260 11.13 -1.76 20.23
CA GLY A 260 10.91 -2.51 21.47
C GLY A 260 9.76 -2.01 22.35
N GLU A 261 9.03 -0.97 21.93
CA GLU A 261 7.82 -0.51 22.62
C GLU A 261 6.57 -1.34 22.29
N TRP A 262 6.64 -2.13 21.22
CA TRP A 262 5.62 -3.09 20.82
C TRP A 262 5.53 -4.28 21.78
N SER A 263 4.36 -4.94 21.81
CA SER A 263 4.16 -6.15 22.62
C SER A 263 5.12 -7.29 22.28
N ARG A 264 5.56 -7.36 21.02
CA ARG A 264 6.65 -8.23 20.54
C ARG A 264 7.84 -7.34 20.20
N ARG A 265 9.04 -7.72 20.64
CA ARG A 265 10.20 -6.81 20.55
C ARG A 265 10.91 -6.92 19.22
N ASP A 266 10.96 -8.12 18.64
CA ASP A 266 11.66 -8.39 17.40
C ASP A 266 10.76 -9.10 16.39
N LEU A 267 11.08 -8.94 15.09
CA LEU A 267 10.35 -9.60 13.99
C LEU A 267 10.40 -11.14 14.07
N SER A 268 11.36 -11.69 14.81
CA SER A 268 11.50 -13.13 15.06
C SER A 268 10.52 -13.68 16.11
N ASP A 269 9.89 -12.82 16.91
CA ASP A 269 9.05 -13.24 18.04
C ASP A 269 7.65 -13.71 17.61
N MET A 270 7.37 -13.73 16.31
CA MET A 270 6.05 -14.02 15.76
C MET A 270 5.91 -15.49 15.38
N THR A 271 4.82 -16.12 15.84
CA THR A 271 4.42 -17.45 15.38
C THR A 271 3.52 -17.39 14.15
N VAL A 272 3.58 -18.41 13.30
CA VAL A 272 2.68 -18.52 12.12
C VAL A 272 1.21 -18.51 12.54
N GLN A 273 0.88 -19.13 13.67
CA GLN A 273 -0.49 -19.19 14.17
C GLN A 273 -1.04 -17.80 14.54
N GLU A 274 -0.24 -16.94 15.19
CA GLU A 274 -0.67 -15.57 15.53
C GLU A 274 -0.97 -14.75 14.28
N VAL A 275 -0.18 -14.94 13.21
CA VAL A 275 -0.40 -14.27 11.93
C VAL A 275 -1.64 -14.82 11.22
N ASP A 276 -1.81 -16.14 11.21
CA ASP A 276 -2.97 -16.82 10.63
C ASP A 276 -4.28 -16.43 11.34
N ASP A 277 -4.25 -16.21 12.65
CA ASP A 277 -5.42 -15.76 13.43
C ASP A 277 -5.86 -14.34 13.06
N VAL A 278 -4.93 -13.50 12.61
CA VAL A 278 -5.21 -12.14 12.11
C VAL A 278 -5.74 -12.20 10.68
N VAL A 279 -5.05 -12.89 9.77
CA VAL A 279 -5.37 -12.82 8.34
C VAL A 279 -6.51 -13.79 7.94
N ASN A 280 -6.70 -14.88 8.70
CA ASN A 280 -7.75 -15.90 8.57
C ASN A 280 -8.15 -16.24 7.12
N ILE A 281 -7.20 -16.78 6.37
CA ILE A 281 -7.34 -17.12 4.94
C ILE A 281 -8.05 -18.49 4.74
N LYS A 282 -8.46 -19.17 5.83
CA LYS A 282 -8.94 -20.56 5.79
C LYS A 282 -10.35 -20.78 5.24
N GLU A 283 -11.02 -19.78 4.68
CA GLU A 283 -12.26 -19.99 3.93
C GLU A 283 -11.97 -20.07 2.41
N PRO A 284 -11.89 -21.27 1.81
CA PRO A 284 -12.05 -21.37 0.37
C PRO A 284 -13.47 -20.90 0.03
N VAL A 285 -13.57 -19.98 -0.92
CA VAL A 285 -14.85 -19.54 -1.47
C VAL A 285 -15.48 -20.76 -2.17
N SER A 286 -16.38 -21.45 -1.48
CA SER A 286 -17.33 -22.32 -2.16
C SER A 286 -18.15 -21.42 -3.09
N ALA A 287 -18.17 -21.77 -4.36
CA ALA A 287 -18.97 -21.11 -5.39
C ALA A 287 -20.47 -21.27 -5.08
N SER A 288 -21.00 -20.39 -4.23
CA SER A 288 -22.42 -20.08 -4.16
C SER A 288 -22.54 -18.56 -4.14
N ALA A 289 -22.58 -18.01 -5.36
CA ALA A 289 -22.82 -16.60 -5.62
C ALA A 289 -24.30 -16.27 -5.37
N GLU A 290 -24.75 -16.34 -4.11
CA GLU A 290 -26.03 -15.81 -3.64
C GLU A 290 -25.87 -15.30 -2.20
N ASP A 291 -25.00 -14.32 -2.00
CA ASP A 291 -25.06 -13.49 -0.79
C ASP A 291 -24.62 -12.06 -1.13
N SER A 292 -25.48 -11.42 -1.90
CA SER A 292 -25.31 -10.05 -2.38
C SER A 292 -25.96 -9.08 -1.38
N LEU A 293 -25.21 -8.02 -1.03
CA LEU A 293 -25.65 -6.79 -0.35
C LEU A 293 -26.00 -6.86 1.15
N SER A 294 -26.44 -8.00 1.70
CA SER A 294 -26.76 -8.13 3.15
C SER A 294 -25.52 -8.01 4.05
N GLY A 295 -24.38 -8.58 3.62
CA GLY A 295 -23.11 -8.52 4.33
C GLY A 295 -22.49 -7.12 4.40
N LEU A 296 -22.68 -6.29 3.36
CA LEU A 296 -22.20 -4.90 3.32
C LEU A 296 -22.93 -4.03 4.36
N GLY A 297 -24.22 -4.29 4.63
CA GLY A 297 -24.97 -3.59 5.68
C GLY A 297 -24.40 -3.85 7.08
N ASN A 298 -24.02 -5.10 7.36
CA ASN A 298 -23.36 -5.47 8.63
C ASN A 298 -21.94 -4.90 8.73
N VAL A 299 -21.22 -4.80 7.61
CA VAL A 299 -19.89 -4.18 7.52
C VAL A 299 -19.96 -2.67 7.75
N LEU A 300 -20.91 -1.97 7.13
CA LEU A 300 -21.12 -0.53 7.32
C LEU A 300 -21.60 -0.21 8.75
N SER A 301 -22.47 -1.04 9.32
CA SER A 301 -22.88 -0.95 10.72
C SER A 301 -21.69 -1.12 11.68
N SER A 302 -20.82 -2.10 11.41
CA SER A 302 -19.59 -2.31 12.17
C SER A 302 -18.59 -1.16 12.00
N PHE A 303 -18.49 -0.57 10.80
CA PHE A 303 -17.67 0.61 10.53
C PHE A 303 -18.21 1.86 11.24
N TYR A 304 -19.53 2.04 11.31
CA TYR A 304 -20.15 3.16 12.03
C TYR A 304 -19.96 3.03 13.55
N ALA A 305 -20.14 1.82 14.09
CA ALA A 305 -19.83 1.51 15.48
C ALA A 305 -18.33 1.72 15.79
N PHE A 306 -17.46 1.43 14.82
CA PHE A 306 -16.02 1.66 14.89
C PHE A 306 -15.66 3.15 14.90
N VAL A 307 -16.18 3.97 13.98
CA VAL A 307 -15.99 5.44 13.97
C VAL A 307 -16.44 6.04 15.29
N THR A 308 -17.55 5.55 15.84
CA THR A 308 -18.08 6.00 17.13
C THR A 308 -17.15 5.64 18.29
N LYS A 309 -16.56 4.43 18.30
CA LYS A 309 -15.59 4.01 19.33
C LYS A 309 -14.26 4.75 19.22
N VAL A 310 -13.74 4.96 18.01
CA VAL A 310 -12.50 5.72 17.80
C VAL A 310 -12.70 7.18 18.19
N LEU A 311 -13.81 7.82 17.79
CA LEU A 311 -14.16 9.17 18.24
C LEU A 311 -14.36 9.24 19.75
N PHE A 312 -14.92 8.21 20.37
CA PHE A 312 -15.05 8.14 21.82
C PHE A 312 -13.69 8.06 22.51
N CYS A 313 -12.77 7.21 22.04
CA CYS A 313 -11.40 7.13 22.57
C CYS A 313 -10.63 8.44 22.38
N ILE A 314 -10.76 9.09 21.22
CA ILE A 314 -10.16 10.40 20.95
C ILE A 314 -10.74 11.47 21.89
N ARG A 315 -12.06 11.48 22.12
CA ARG A 315 -12.69 12.41 23.07
C ARG A 315 -12.31 12.15 24.52
N LEU A 316 -12.11 10.89 24.91
CA LEU A 316 -11.65 10.53 26.24
C LEU A 316 -10.20 10.98 26.47
N ALA A 317 -9.34 10.81 25.45
CA ALA A 317 -7.95 11.25 25.50
C ALA A 317 -7.81 12.78 25.50
N ALA A 318 -8.71 13.51 24.84
CA ALA A 318 -8.74 14.98 24.85
C ALA A 318 -9.31 15.58 26.15
N ALA A 319 -9.88 14.77 27.04
CA ALA A 319 -10.50 15.19 28.31
C ALA A 319 -9.62 14.92 29.55
N CYS A 320 -8.45 14.30 29.37
CA CYS A 320 -7.42 14.08 30.38
C CYS A 320 -6.23 15.00 30.14
#